data_AF-A0AAE4AY26-F1
#
_entry.id   AF-A0AAE4AY26-F1
#
_cell.length_a   1.000
_cell.length_b   1.000
_cell.length_c   1.000
_cell.angle_alpha   90.00
_cell.angle_beta   90.00
_cell.angle_gamma   90.00
#
_symmetry.space_group_name_H-M   'P 1'
#
loop_
_entity.id
_entity.type
_entity.pdbx_description
1 polymer ?
#
loop_
_entity_poly.entity_id
_entity_poly.type
_entity_poly.pdbx_seq_one_letter_code
_entity_poly.pdbx_strand_id
1 'polypeptide(L)' 'MKPTVDEAAPMQSIGAQLSALLGAMPDRNASDHERAAWFDAKADLLERVGTVEAVELAGTARETAARLRGSEVA' A
#
# COMPACT_ATOMS: atom_id res chain seq x y z
N MET A 1 35.32 -16.27 17.29
CA MET A 1 34.29 -16.35 16.24
C MET A 1 33.44 -15.09 16.34
N LYS A 2 33.52 -14.18 15.36
CA LYS A 2 32.59 -13.04 15.30
C LYS A 2 31.28 -13.54 14.66
N PRO A 3 30.11 -13.19 15.18
CA PRO A 3 28.86 -13.58 14.52
C PRO A 3 28.77 -12.80 13.21
N THR A 4 28.62 -13.53 12.12
CA THR A 4 28.22 -12.98 10.83
C THR A 4 26.82 -12.41 11.02
N VAL A 5 26.67 -11.10 10.86
CA VAL A 5 25.35 -10.45 10.81
C VAL A 5 24.73 -10.92 9.49
N ASP A 6 23.99 -12.01 9.59
CA ASP A 6 23.14 -12.54 8.55
C ASP A 6 22.18 -11.44 8.07
N GLU A 7 21.93 -11.40 6.77
CA GLU A 7 21.19 -10.38 6.03
C GLU A 7 19.75 -10.22 6.55
N ALA A 8 19.59 -9.49 7.65
CA ALA A 8 18.30 -8.93 8.02
C ALA A 8 18.01 -7.79 7.05
N ALA A 9 17.39 -8.10 5.91
CA ALA A 9 16.65 -7.10 5.14
C ALA A 9 15.84 -6.30 6.17
N PRO A 10 16.03 -4.97 6.29
CA PRO A 10 15.44 -4.23 7.38
C PRO A 10 13.93 -4.41 7.27
N MET A 11 13.34 -5.13 8.24
CA MET A 11 11.89 -5.15 8.44
C MET A 11 11.51 -3.71 8.75
N GLN A 12 11.25 -2.92 7.72
CA GLN A 12 10.87 -1.52 7.89
C GLN A 12 9.63 -1.50 8.77
N SER A 13 9.61 -0.63 9.78
CA SER A 13 8.43 -0.48 10.62
C SER A 13 7.22 -0.12 9.73
N ILE A 14 6.01 -0.49 10.17
CA ILE A 14 4.78 -0.11 9.47
C ILE A 14 4.71 1.41 9.25
N GLY A 15 5.19 2.20 10.23
CA GLY A 15 5.27 3.66 10.10
C GLY A 15 6.17 4.13 8.95
N ALA A 16 7.34 3.50 8.75
CA ALA A 16 8.23 3.84 7.64
C ALA A 16 7.60 3.45 6.28
N GLN A 17 6.97 2.28 6.19
CA GLN A 17 6.26 1.83 5.00
C GLN A 17 5.08 2.76 4.67
N LEU A 18 4.31 3.20 5.68
CA LEU A 18 3.21 4.13 5.49
C LEU A 18 3.72 5.50 5.03
N SER A 19 4.80 6.02 5.64
CA SER A 19 5.39 7.29 5.23
C SER A 19 5.89 7.25 3.79
N ALA A 20 6.53 6.14 3.37
CA ALA A 20 6.97 5.95 2.00
C ALA A 20 5.78 5.89 1.03
N LEU A 21 4.74 5.12 1.38
CA LEU A 21 3.53 5.00 0.58
C LEU A 21 2.82 6.36 0.39
N LEU A 22 2.70 7.16 1.45
CA LEU A 22 2.11 8.49 1.37
C LEU A 22 2.96 9.45 0.53
N GLY A 23 4.29 9.35 0.62
CA GLY A 23 5.20 10.13 -0.21
C GLY A 23 5.16 9.76 -1.69
N ALA A 24 4.79 8.51 -2.00
CA ALA A 24 4.61 7.99 -3.36
C ALA A 24 3.16 8.10 -3.87
N MET A 25 2.30 8.89 -3.22
CA MET A 25 0.92 9.07 -3.67
C MET A 25 0.90 9.70 -5.07
N PRO A 26 0.30 9.04 -6.07
CA PRO A 26 0.19 9.60 -7.41
C PRO A 26 -0.75 10.81 -7.39
N ASP A 27 -0.42 11.81 -8.20
CA ASP A 27 -1.28 12.99 -8.35
C ASP A 27 -2.55 12.67 -9.15
N ARG A 28 -3.39 13.69 -9.36
CA ARG A 28 -4.66 13.54 -10.09
C ARG A 28 -4.50 13.31 -11.61
N ASN A 29 -3.32 13.58 -12.17
CA ASN A 29 -3.02 13.43 -13.59
C ASN A 29 -2.41 12.06 -13.90
N ALA A 30 -1.95 11.33 -12.87
CA ALA A 30 -1.51 9.95 -13.02
C ALA A 30 -2.63 9.07 -13.60
N SER A 31 -2.23 8.03 -14.34
CA SER A 31 -3.18 7.09 -14.92
C SER A 31 -4.03 6.39 -13.86
N ASP A 32 -5.25 5.97 -14.23
CA ASP A 32 -6.11 5.22 -13.32
C ASP A 32 -5.47 3.89 -12.88
N HIS A 33 -4.68 3.26 -13.75
CA HIS A 33 -3.85 2.09 -13.40
C HIS A 33 -2.85 2.38 -12.27
N GLU A 34 -2.09 3.46 -12.37
CA GLU A 34 -1.09 3.85 -11.36
C GLU A 34 -1.76 4.20 -10.02
N ARG A 35 -2.86 4.96 -10.08
CA ARG A 35 -3.67 5.30 -8.91
C ARG A 35 -4.25 4.05 -8.26
N ALA A 36 -4.75 3.09 -9.05
CA ALA A 36 -5.26 1.82 -8.55
C ALA A 36 -4.17 0.99 -7.86
N ALA A 37 -2.96 0.92 -8.43
CA ALA A 37 -1.83 0.23 -7.82
C ALA A 37 -1.44 0.83 -6.47
N TRP A 38 -1.49 2.16 -6.33
CA TRP A 38 -1.25 2.82 -5.05
C TRP A 38 -2.30 2.43 -3.98
N PHE A 39 -3.57 2.38 -4.35
CA PHE A 39 -4.64 1.96 -3.43
C PHE A 39 -4.51 0.49 -3.01
N ASP A 40 -4.06 -0.40 -3.90
CA ASP A 40 -3.77 -1.80 -3.52
C ASP A 40 -2.61 -1.88 -2.53
N ALA A 41 -1.51 -1.17 -2.77
CA ALA A 41 -0.39 -1.13 -1.84
C ALA A 41 -0.80 -0.57 -0.46
N LYS A 42 -1.73 0.39 -0.43
CA LYS A 42 -2.36 0.88 0.80
C LYS A 42 -3.16 -0.20 1.52
N ALA A 43 -3.98 -0.95 0.79
CA ALA A 43 -4.78 -2.03 1.36
C ALA A 43 -3.88 -3.11 1.98
N ASP A 44 -2.85 -3.57 1.25
CA ASP A 44 -1.90 -4.58 1.73
C ASP A 44 -1.19 -4.14 3.02
N LEU A 45 -0.83 -2.85 3.13
CA LEU A 45 -0.19 -2.32 4.32
C LEU A 45 -1.16 -2.26 5.52
N LEU A 46 -2.41 -1.88 5.29
CA LEU A 46 -3.44 -1.80 6.33
C LEU A 46 -3.86 -3.18 6.85
N GLU A 47 -3.98 -4.17 5.97
CA GLU A 47 -4.27 -5.56 6.35
C GLU A 47 -3.19 -6.12 7.30
N ARG A 48 -1.93 -5.70 7.13
CA ARG A 48 -0.81 -6.09 8.01
C ARG A 48 -0.86 -5.43 9.39
N VAL A 49 -1.60 -4.34 9.57
CA VAL A 49 -1.84 -3.72 10.89
C VAL A 49 -2.81 -4.58 11.71
N GLY A 50 -3.80 -5.19 11.05
CA GLY A 50 -4.67 -6.20 11.66
C GLY A 50 -5.73 -5.69 12.65
N THR A 51 -5.92 -4.37 12.78
CA THR A 51 -7.06 -3.81 13.54
C THR A 51 -8.32 -3.82 12.70
N VAL A 52 -9.50 -3.89 13.34
CA VAL A 52 -10.80 -3.87 12.65
C VAL A 52 -10.92 -2.63 11.74
N GLU A 53 -10.58 -1.46 12.26
CA GLU A 53 -10.59 -0.21 11.51
C GLU A 53 -9.64 -0.23 10.30
N ALA A 54 -8.44 -0.81 10.45
CA ALA A 54 -7.50 -0.92 9.35
C ALA A 54 -8.00 -1.88 8.25
N VAL A 55 -8.67 -2.97 8.63
CA VAL A 55 -9.26 -3.92 7.69
C VAL A 55 -10.42 -3.29 6.91
N GLU A 56 -11.29 -2.53 7.58
CA GLU A 56 -12.37 -1.78 6.91
C GLU A 56 -11.80 -0.75 5.91
N LEU A 57 -10.75 -0.05 6.31
CA LEU A 57 -10.08 0.92 5.45
C LEU A 57 -9.35 0.25 4.27
N ALA A 58 -8.79 -0.94 4.47
CA ALA A 58 -8.22 -1.75 3.41
C ALA A 58 -9.28 -2.14 2.38
N GLY A 59 -10.46 -2.57 2.82
CA GLY A 59 -11.60 -2.85 1.94
C GLY A 59 -11.99 -1.65 1.09
N THR A 60 -12.11 -0.46 1.70
CA THR A 60 -12.40 0.79 0.98
C THR A 60 -11.33 1.13 -0.07
N ALA A 61 -10.06 0.84 0.23
CA ALA A 61 -8.96 1.05 -0.71
C ALA A 61 -9.06 0.09 -1.90
N ARG A 62 -9.37 -1.20 -1.68
CA ARG A 62 -9.59 -2.19 -2.74
C ARG A 62 -10.75 -1.79 -3.66
N GLU A 63 -11.87 -1.35 -3.08
CA GLU A 63 -13.04 -0.89 -3.85
C GLU A 63 -12.67 0.31 -4.74
N THR A 64 -11.84 1.21 -4.23
CA THR A 64 -11.36 2.36 -5.01
C THR A 64 -10.45 1.93 -6.15
N ALA A 65 -9.51 1.00 -5.91
CA ALA A 65 -8.66 0.44 -6.97
C ALA A 65 -9.49 -0.27 -8.06
N ALA A 66 -10.50 -1.06 -7.66
CA ALA A 66 -11.40 -1.74 -8.58
C ALA A 66 -12.20 -0.76 -9.46
N ARG A 67 -12.72 0.32 -8.86
CA ARG A 67 -13.45 1.37 -9.58
C ARG A 67 -12.59 2.08 -10.62
N LEU A 68 -11.35 2.45 -10.26
CA LEU A 68 -10.41 3.08 -11.18
C LEU A 68 -10.11 2.19 -12.39
N ARG A 69 -9.90 0.89 -12.17
CA ARG A 69 -9.71 -0.08 -13.27
C ARG A 69 -10.96 -0.24 -14.14
N GLY A 70 -12.15 -0.23 -13.53
CA GLY A 70 -13.41 -0.30 -14.26
C GLY A 70 -13.69 0.92 -15.13
N SER A 71 -13.23 2.10 -14.71
CA SER A 71 -13.33 3.35 -15.47
C SER A 71 -12.44 3.39 -16.73
N GLU A 72 -11.35 2.62 -16.78
CA GLU A 72 -10.46 2.56 -17.96
C GLU A 72 -11.05 1.76 -19.14
N VAL A 73 -12.05 0.91 -18.86
CA VAL A 73 -12.67 0.00 -19.86
C VAL A 73 -13.98 0.58 -20.45
N ALA A 74 -14.51 1.66 -19.87
CA ALA A 74 -15.78 2.29 -20.25
C ALA A 74 -15.58 3.51 -21.17
#